data_AF-A0A6J4SQK2-F1
#
_entry.id   AF-A0A6J4SQK2-F1
#
_cell.length_a   1.000
_cell.length_b   1.000
_cell.length_c   1.000
_cell.angle_alpha   90.00
_cell.angle_beta   90.00
_cell.angle_gamma   90.00
#
_symmetry.space_group_name_H-M   'P 1'
#
loop_
_entity.id
_entity.type
_entity.pdbx_description
1 polymer ?
#
loop_
_entity_poly.entity_id
_entity_poly.type
_entity_poly.pdbx_seq_one_letter_code
_entity_poly.pdbx_strand_id
1 'polypeptide(L)'
;MEYLVAVIVGLALSQLATLITTVYLHRVLSHRSIRLHPALTMFMRFGTWMLTSISPREWVAVHRKHHNFSDVEGDPHSPHI
;
A
#
# COMPACT_ATOMS: atom_id res chain seq x y z
N MET A 1 29.86 -11.80 3.80
CA MET A 1 29.27 -10.71 4.60
C MET A 1 28.47 -9.74 3.75
N GLU A 2 28.98 -9.27 2.61
CA GLU A 2 28.27 -8.32 1.72
C GLU A 2 26.91 -8.83 1.21
N TYR A 3 26.84 -10.08 0.74
CA TYR A 3 25.58 -10.69 0.31
C TYR A 3 24.53 -10.79 1.43
N LEU A 4 24.97 -11.09 2.66
CA LEU A 4 24.08 -11.14 3.81
C LEU A 4 23.49 -9.76 4.11
N VAL A 5 24.31 -8.71 4.05
CA VAL A 5 23.86 -7.33 4.21
C VAL A 5 22.85 -6.96 3.11
N ALA A 6 23.15 -7.28 1.85
CA ALA A 6 22.24 -7.01 0.74
C ALA A 6 20.86 -7.69 0.91
N VAL A 7 20.85 -8.96 1.34
CA VAL A 7 19.61 -9.68 1.64
C VAL A 7 18.82 -9.02 2.77
N ILE A 8 19.49 -8.67 3.87
CA ILE A 8 18.83 -8.01 5.01
C ILE A 8 18.23 -6.65 4.59
N VAL A 9 18.98 -5.85 3.83
CA VAL A 9 18.50 -4.55 3.33
C VAL A 9 17.30 -4.76 2.39
N GLY A 10 17.38 -5.71 1.47
CA GLY A 10 16.27 -6.03 0.56
C GLY A 10 15.01 -6.45 1.31
N LEU A 11 15.14 -7.30 2.33
CA LEU A 11 14.01 -7.72 3.17
C LEU A 11 13.43 -6.55 3.96
N ALA A 12 14.27 -5.69 4.54
CA ALA A 12 13.82 -4.53 5.30
C ALA A 12 13.04 -3.54 4.41
N LEU A 13 13.54 -3.24 3.22
CA LEU A 13 12.86 -2.37 2.26
C LEU A 13 11.55 -2.97 1.76
N SER A 14 11.53 -4.27 1.47
CA SER A 14 10.31 -4.99 1.04
C SER A 14 9.24 -4.98 2.12
N GLN A 15 9.63 -5.19 3.37
CA GLN A 15 8.72 -5.15 4.51
C GLN A 15 8.18 -3.73 4.71
N LEU A 16 9.02 -2.71 4.55
CA LEU A 16 8.59 -1.32 4.65
C LEU A 16 7.58 -0.94 3.56
N ALA A 17 7.82 -1.34 2.30
CA ALA A 17 6.87 -1.16 1.20
C ALA A 17 5.53 -1.88 1.45
N THR A 18 5.59 -3.09 2.00
CA THR A 18 4.40 -3.85 2.42
C THR A 18 3.62 -3.11 3.51
N LEU A 19 4.31 -2.57 4.52
CA LEU A 19 3.67 -1.79 5.59
C LEU A 19 3.01 -0.52 5.06
N ILE A 20 3.65 0.18 4.13
CA ILE A 20 3.06 1.35 3.46
C ILE A 20 1.75 0.97 2.75
N THR A 21 1.76 -0.11 1.98
CA THR A 21 0.57 -0.54 1.23
C THR A 21 -0.55 -1.00 2.18
N THR A 22 -0.23 -1.84 3.16
CA THR A 22 -1.23 -2.46 4.05
C THR A 22 -1.74 -1.54 5.15
N VAL A 23 -0.89 -0.70 5.74
CA VAL A 23 -1.29 0.21 6.83
C VAL A 23 -1.76 1.54 6.26
N TYR A 24 -0.97 2.16 5.39
CA TYR A 24 -1.26 3.52 4.95
C TYR A 24 -2.25 3.57 3.79
N LEU A 25 -1.94 2.96 2.64
CA LEU A 25 -2.84 3.02 1.47
C LEU A 25 -4.16 2.30 1.72
N HIS A 26 -4.10 1.10 2.29
CA HIS A 26 -5.27 0.28 2.56
C HIS A 26 -6.07 0.78 3.78
N ARG A 27 -5.52 0.66 4.99
CA ARG A 27 -6.30 0.91 6.23
C ARG A 27 -6.55 2.40 6.50
N VAL A 28 -5.56 3.27 6.32
CA VAL A 28 -5.71 4.70 6.60
C VAL A 28 -6.45 5.41 5.48
N LEU A 29 -5.99 5.33 4.24
CA LEU A 29 -6.57 6.12 3.15
C LEU A 29 -7.86 5.52 2.58
N SER A 30 -7.90 4.20 2.38
CA SER A 30 -9.05 3.56 1.73
C SER A 30 -10.20 3.34 2.71
N HIS A 31 -9.93 2.68 3.84
CA HIS A 31 -10.96 2.32 4.82
C HIS A 31 -11.13 3.31 5.98
N ARG A 32 -10.18 4.22 6.19
CA ARG A 32 -10.18 5.17 7.32
C ARG A 32 -10.33 4.48 8.69
N SER A 33 -9.82 3.26 8.83
CA SER A 33 -9.95 2.44 10.04
C SER A 33 -8.85 2.71 11.09
N ILE A 34 -7.78 3.40 10.69
CA ILE A 34 -6.64 3.77 11.55
C ILE A 34 -6.36 5.26 11.38
N ARG A 35 -6.08 5.95 12.50
CA ARG A 35 -5.53 7.31 12.50
C ARG A 35 -4.08 7.27 12.99
N LEU A 36 -3.15 7.66 12.11
CA LEU A 36 -1.73 7.71 12.44
C LEU A 36 -1.35 9.07 13.04
N HIS A 37 -0.29 9.06 13.86
CA HIS A 37 0.36 10.29 14.29
C HIS A 37 0.88 11.09 13.07
N PRO A 38 0.80 12.44 13.04
CA PRO A 38 1.18 13.24 11.87
C PRO A 38 2.59 12.97 11.33
N ALA A 39 3.57 12.77 12.22
CA ALA A 39 4.94 12.42 11.82
C ALA A 39 5.01 11.10 11.05
N LEU A 40 4.26 10.09 11.50
CA LEU A 40 4.18 8.79 10.84
C LEU A 40 3.42 8.89 9.51
N THR A 41 2.38 9.72 9.44
CA THR A 41 1.69 10.02 8.18
C THR A 41 2.65 10.63 7.15
N MET A 42 3.51 11.56 7.56
CA MET A 42 4.51 12.15 6.65
C MET A 42 5.52 11.11 6.17
N PHE A 43 6.02 10.28 7.08
CA PHE A 43 6.92 9.18 6.74
C PHE A 43 6.28 8.21 5.72
N MET A 44 5.02 7.83 5.93
CA MET A 44 4.30 6.93 5.01
C MET A 44 4.08 7.58 3.63
N ARG A 45 3.79 8.89 3.56
CA ARG A 45 3.67 9.63 2.29
C ARG A 45 4.97 9.64 1.51
N PHE A 46 6.07 9.98 2.18
CA PHE A 46 7.41 9.99 1.58
C PHE A 46 7.81 8.57 1.14
N GLY A 47 7.60 7.58 2.00
CA GLY A 47 7.87 6.18 1.69
C GLY A 47 7.06 5.66 0.51
N THR A 48 5.78 6.05 0.37
CA THR A 48 4.96 5.68 -0.78
C THR A 48 5.60 6.17 -2.08
N TRP A 49 6.04 7.43 -2.12
CA TRP A 49 6.72 8.01 -3.27
C TRP A 49 8.04 7.30 -3.59
N MET A 50 8.90 7.12 -2.59
CA MET A 50 10.25 6.58 -2.78
C MET A 50 10.31 5.07 -3.03
N LEU A 51 9.47 4.28 -2.36
CA LEU A 51 9.62 2.81 -2.34
C LEU A 51 8.63 2.08 -3.24
N THR A 52 7.51 2.71 -3.58
CA THR A 52 6.43 2.05 -4.34
C THR A 52 6.12 2.72 -5.66
N SER A 53 6.35 4.04 -5.75
CA SER A 53 5.92 4.89 -6.88
C SER A 53 4.42 4.81 -7.20
N ILE A 54 3.60 4.29 -6.27
CA ILE A 54 2.15 4.16 -6.42
C ILE A 54 1.49 5.54 -6.28
N SER A 55 0.55 5.84 -7.18
CA SER A 55 -0.38 6.97 -7.05
C SER A 55 -1.40 6.65 -5.94
N PRO A 56 -1.38 7.33 -4.77
CA PRO A 56 -2.28 6.99 -3.67
C PRO A 56 -3.75 7.17 -4.03
N ARG A 57 -4.05 8.17 -4.88
CA ARG A 57 -5.41 8.48 -5.30
C ARG A 57 -6.00 7.36 -6.16
N GLU A 58 -5.25 6.88 -7.14
CA GLU A 58 -5.68 5.79 -8.01
C GLU A 58 -5.81 4.48 -7.24
N TRP A 59 -4.82 4.16 -6.39
CA TRP A 59 -4.86 2.96 -5.56
C TRP A 59 -6.12 2.93 -4.69
N VAL A 60 -6.42 4.03 -4.00
CA VAL A 60 -7.62 4.15 -3.15
C VAL A 60 -8.90 4.04 -3.98
N ALA A 61 -8.95 4.63 -5.18
CA ALA A 61 -10.12 4.57 -6.05
C ALA A 61 -10.38 3.15 -6.55
N VAL A 62 -9.34 2.47 -7.05
CA VAL A 62 -9.41 1.08 -7.52
C VAL A 62 -9.79 0.14 -6.37
N HIS A 63 -9.14 0.28 -5.21
CA HIS A 63 -9.41 -0.54 -4.04
C HIS A 63 -10.86 -0.39 -3.55
N ARG A 64 -11.38 0.84 -3.52
CA ARG A 64 -12.79 1.09 -3.18
C ARG A 64 -13.75 0.56 -4.23
N LYS A 65 -13.38 0.62 -5.52
CA LYS A 65 -14.18 0.05 -6.60
C LYS A 65 -14.29 -1.47 -6.44
N HIS A 66 -13.16 -2.15 -6.19
CA HIS A 66 -13.12 -3.59 -5.89
C HIS A 66 -14.06 -3.93 -4.73
N HIS A 67 -13.97 -3.23 -3.59
CA HIS A 67 -14.88 -3.49 -2.46
C HIS A 67 -16.37 -3.25 -2.76
N ASN A 68 -16.70 -2.28 -3.60
CA ASN A 68 -18.09 -1.97 -3.95
C ASN A 68 -18.69 -2.93 -4.99
N PHE A 69 -17.84 -3.53 -5.83
CA PHE A 69 -18.24 -4.39 -6.95
C PHE A 69 -17.67 -5.81 -6.84
N SER A 70 -17.24 -6.25 -5.65
CA SER A 70 -16.54 -7.53 -5.46
C SER A 70 -17.27 -8.67 -6.17
N ASP A 71 -16.52 -9.41 -7.00
CA ASP A 71 -17.01 -10.60 -7.71
C ASP A 71 -18.20 -10.34 -8.65
N VAL A 72 -18.44 -9.09 -9.05
CA VAL A 72 -19.41 -8.71 -10.08
C VAL A 72 -18.80 -7.81 -11.15
N GLU A 73 -19.55 -7.56 -12.22
CA GLU A 73 -19.12 -6.71 -13.33
C GLU A 73 -18.63 -5.34 -12.83
N GLY A 74 -17.47 -4.92 -13.33
CA GLY A 74 -16.82 -3.68 -12.92
C GLY A 74 -15.81 -3.80 -11.77
N ASP A 75 -15.67 -4.96 -11.11
CA ASP A 75 -14.55 -5.21 -10.20
C ASP A 75 -13.21 -5.23 -10.98
N PRO A 76 -12.25 -4.33 -10.68
CA PRO A 76 -10.94 -4.35 -11.33
C PRO A 76 -10.08 -5.58 -10.98
N HIS A 77 -10.50 -6.42 -10.03
CA HIS A 77 -9.77 -7.60 -9.56
C HIS A 77 -10.59 -8.90 -9.62
N SER A 78 -11.72 -8.91 -10.32
CA SER A 78 -12.48 -10.15 -10.50
C SER A 78 -11.60 -11.21 -11.19
N PRO A 79 -11.57 -12.45 -10.69
CA PRO A 79 -10.86 -13.54 -11.37
C PRO A 79 -11.73 -14.20 -12.47
N HIS A 80 -13.02 -13.87 -12.52
CA HIS A 80 -14.01 -14.52 -13.37
C HIS A 80 -14.26 -13.75 -14.68
N ILE A 81 -13.79 -12.52 -14.78
CA ILE A 81 -13.96 -11.59 -15.90
C ILE A 81 -12.59 -11.00 -16.22
#